data_AF-X0Z6S1-F1
#
_entry.id   AF-X0Z6S1-F1
#
_cell.length_a   1.000
_cell.length_b   1.000
_cell.length_c   1.000
_cell.angle_alpha   90.00
_cell.angle_beta   90.00
_cell.angle_gamma   90.00
#
_symmetry.space_group_name_H-M   'P 1'
#
loop_
_entity.id
_entity.type
_entity.pdbx_description
1 polymer ?
#
loop_
_entity_poly.entity_id
_entity_poly.type
_entity_poly.pdbx_seq_one_letter_code
_entity_poly.pdbx_strand_id
1 'polypeptide(L)'
;MKIATEAWKRNCSLIIALNKWDIVDENRSNQIYFELDKKLPFLPSIPILQISAKEGWGIINLLKTISKIFEERNKKISTSNLNLFALKINRESEAPSKEGKVPQIKYITQIDVSPPKFIIFLNVRRFDDKRLKRFLQKKIREEFGFEGTPIRILFRKKT
;
A
#
# COMPACT_ATOMS: atom_id res chain seq x y z
N MET A 1 16.17 7.11 -7.15
CA MET A 1 15.99 5.64 -7.08
C MET A 1 15.08 5.16 -8.21
N LYS A 2 15.65 4.99 -9.42
CA LYS A 2 14.88 4.60 -10.63
C LYS A 2 14.39 3.15 -10.57
N ILE A 3 15.23 2.23 -10.08
CA ILE A 3 14.93 0.78 -10.03
C ILE A 3 13.73 0.49 -9.12
N ALA A 4 13.74 0.97 -7.88
CA ALA A 4 12.63 0.75 -6.94
C ALA A 4 11.29 1.30 -7.48
N THR A 5 11.33 2.48 -8.11
CA THR A 5 10.13 3.09 -8.72
C THR A 5 9.61 2.24 -9.88
N GLU A 6 10.50 1.72 -10.72
CA GLU A 6 10.14 0.87 -11.85
C GLU A 6 9.59 -0.49 -11.38
N ALA A 7 10.21 -1.12 -10.39
CA ALA A 7 9.71 -2.36 -9.80
C ALA A 7 8.30 -2.17 -9.20
N TRP A 8 8.06 -1.06 -8.51
CA TRP A 8 6.73 -0.72 -7.99
C TRP A 8 5.69 -0.53 -9.11
N LYS A 9 6.05 0.15 -10.20
CA LYS A 9 5.19 0.31 -11.39
C LYS A 9 4.87 -1.03 -12.05
N ARG A 10 5.80 -1.97 -12.04
CA ARG A 10 5.62 -3.35 -12.52
C ARG A 10 4.85 -4.24 -11.55
N ASN A 11 4.39 -3.68 -10.43
CA ASN A 11 3.63 -4.36 -9.38
C ASN A 11 4.42 -5.44 -8.61
N CYS A 12 5.74 -5.29 -8.53
CA CYS A 12 6.56 -6.10 -7.64
C CYS A 12 6.29 -5.69 -6.18
N SER A 13 6.25 -6.68 -5.27
CA SER A 13 6.35 -6.37 -3.84
C SER A 13 7.78 -5.96 -3.51
N LEU A 14 7.95 -5.05 -2.56
CA LEU A 14 9.24 -4.45 -2.24
C LEU A 14 9.53 -4.53 -0.73
N ILE A 15 10.81 -4.66 -0.42
CA ILE A 15 11.43 -4.43 0.89
C ILE A 15 12.64 -3.55 0.62
N ILE A 16 12.92 -2.61 1.52
CA ILE A 16 14.16 -1.84 1.49
C ILE A 16 15.06 -2.36 2.60
N ALA A 17 16.17 -2.98 2.21
CA ALA A 17 17.20 -3.40 3.14
C ALA A 17 18.34 -2.37 3.15
N LEU A 18 18.54 -1.69 4.28
CA LEU A 18 19.64 -0.77 4.52
C LEU A 18 20.84 -1.56 5.03
N ASN A 19 21.74 -1.89 4.10
CA ASN A 19 22.94 -2.68 4.41
C ASN A 19 24.07 -1.82 5.01
N LYS A 20 25.03 -2.50 5.65
CA LYS A 20 26.17 -1.91 6.38
C LYS A 20 25.75 -1.08 7.59
N TRP A 21 24.67 -1.48 8.26
CA TRP A 21 24.18 -0.72 9.41
C TRP A 21 25.09 -0.81 10.63
N ASP A 22 26.04 -1.74 10.64
CA ASP A 22 27.08 -1.90 11.66
C ASP A 22 28.00 -0.68 11.82
N ILE A 23 28.13 0.16 10.78
CA ILE A 23 28.98 1.37 10.79
C ILE A 23 28.17 2.67 10.84
N VAL A 24 26.86 2.60 11.06
CA VAL A 24 25.97 3.78 11.05
C VAL A 24 25.80 4.33 12.45
N ASP A 25 26.19 5.59 12.63
CA ASP A 25 25.90 6.37 13.85
C ASP A 25 24.51 7.04 13.79
N GLU A 26 24.10 7.66 14.89
CA GLU A 26 22.78 8.28 15.01
C GLU A 26 22.57 9.45 14.03
N ASN A 27 23.59 10.29 13.84
CA ASN A 27 23.54 11.41 12.91
C ASN A 27 23.34 10.92 11.47
N ARG A 28 24.08 9.88 11.09
CA ARG A 28 24.01 9.27 9.78
C ARG A 28 22.70 8.52 9.57
N SER A 29 22.18 7.86 10.60
CA SER A 29 20.86 7.23 10.59
C SER A 29 19.77 8.23 10.22
N ASN A 30 19.71 9.38 10.89
CA ASN A 30 18.71 10.42 10.64
C ASN A 30 18.78 10.96 9.20
N GLN A 31 19.99 11.17 8.68
CA GLN A 31 20.19 11.59 7.28
C GLN A 31 19.66 10.55 6.29
N ILE A 32 19.93 9.26 6.53
CA ILE A 32 19.48 8.18 5.64
C ILE A 32 17.95 8.14 5.56
N TYR A 33 17.24 8.19 6.70
CA TYR A 33 15.78 8.18 6.69
C TYR A 33 15.18 9.40 5.99
N PHE A 34 15.74 10.59 6.23
CA PHE A 34 15.30 11.81 5.57
C PHE A 34 15.49 11.75 4.04
N GLU A 35 16.62 11.21 3.58
CA GLU A 35 16.85 11.02 2.15
C GLU A 35 15.91 9.98 1.53
N LEU A 36 15.61 8.90 2.25
CA LEU A 36 14.68 7.87 1.79
C LEU A 36 13.29 8.47 1.58
N ASP A 37 12.76 9.17 2.58
CA ASP A 37 11.43 9.79 2.54
C ASP A 37 11.29 10.74 1.33
N LYS A 38 12.30 11.57 1.09
CA LYS A 38 12.36 12.45 -0.08
C LYS A 38 12.43 11.72 -1.41
N LYS A 39 13.16 10.60 -1.49
CA LYS A 39 13.44 9.89 -2.75
C LYS A 39 12.36 8.88 -3.13
N LEU A 40 11.53 8.44 -2.19
CA LEU A 40 10.56 7.35 -2.39
C LEU A 40 9.20 7.71 -1.76
N PRO A 41 8.34 8.48 -2.44
CA PRO A 41 7.05 8.93 -1.89
C PRO A 41 6.01 7.81 -1.66
N PHE A 42 6.30 6.57 -2.06
CA PHE A 42 5.48 5.38 -1.80
C PHE A 42 6.01 4.53 -0.63
N LEU A 43 7.00 5.03 0.12
CA LEU A 43 7.58 4.40 1.30
C LEU A 43 6.62 3.99 2.41
N PRO A 44 5.52 4.71 2.70
CA PRO A 44 4.63 4.33 3.81
C PRO A 44 4.03 2.92 3.67
N SER A 45 4.16 2.32 2.49
CA SER A 45 3.66 1.00 2.16
C SER A 45 4.74 -0.10 2.12
N ILE A 46 6.02 0.21 2.39
CA ILE A 46 7.16 -0.69 2.18
C ILE A 46 7.97 -0.83 3.48
N PRO A 47 8.22 -2.06 3.96
CA PRO A 47 9.09 -2.29 5.11
C PRO A 47 10.52 -1.84 4.83
N ILE A 48 11.11 -1.11 5.77
CA ILE A 48 12.51 -0.74 5.79
C ILE A 48 13.20 -1.53 6.91
N LEU A 49 14.23 -2.28 6.57
CA LEU A 49 14.98 -3.11 7.52
C LEU A 49 16.44 -2.72 7.50
N GLN A 50 17.05 -2.60 8.67
CA GLN A 50 18.48 -2.45 8.78
C GLN A 50 19.15 -3.83 8.81
N ILE A 51 20.23 -4.01 8.07
CA ILE A 51 21.00 -5.25 8.04
C ILE A 51 22.51 -4.96 8.03
N SER A 52 23.28 -5.94 8.45
CA SER A 52 24.70 -6.05 8.10
C SER A 52 24.93 -7.41 7.48
N ALA A 53 25.09 -7.45 6.15
CA ALA A 53 25.40 -8.69 5.46
C ALA A 53 26.77 -9.27 5.87
N LYS A 54 27.70 -8.40 6.30
CA LYS A 54 29.04 -8.80 6.74
C LYS A 54 28.99 -9.51 8.08
N GLU A 55 28.29 -8.92 9.05
CA GLU A 55 28.16 -9.47 10.41
C GLU A 55 27.00 -10.48 10.53
N GLY A 56 26.23 -10.71 9.45
CA GLY A 56 25.05 -11.57 9.44
C GLY A 56 23.83 -11.00 10.20
N TRP A 57 23.95 -9.80 10.78
CA TRP A 57 22.90 -9.16 11.56
C TRP A 57 21.70 -8.73 10.69
N GLY A 58 20.48 -8.95 11.20
CA GLY A 58 19.23 -8.56 10.54
C GLY A 58 18.77 -9.48 9.39
N ILE A 59 19.60 -10.44 8.93
CA ILE A 59 19.28 -11.33 7.81
C ILE A 59 18.08 -12.24 8.09
N ILE A 60 18.00 -12.83 9.29
CA ILE A 60 16.86 -13.67 9.68
C ILE A 60 15.56 -12.86 9.67
N ASN A 61 15.61 -11.61 10.14
CA ASN A 61 14.44 -10.72 10.14
C ASN A 61 14.01 -10.33 8.72
N LEU A 62 14.97 -10.12 7.82
CA LEU A 62 14.70 -9.90 6.39
C LEU A 62 13.96 -11.09 5.78
N LEU A 63 14.43 -12.33 6.00
CA LEU A 63 13.78 -13.54 5.48
C LEU A 63 12.36 -13.73 6.04
N LYS A 64 12.16 -13.48 7.34
CA LYS A 64 10.82 -13.48 7.96
C LYS A 64 9.90 -12.44 7.32
N THR A 65 10.42 -11.25 7.05
CA THR A 65 9.65 -10.17 6.43
C THR A 65 9.30 -10.48 4.97
N ILE A 66 10.20 -11.11 4.21
CA ILE A 66 9.90 -11.61 2.86
C ILE A 66 8.72 -12.59 2.89
N SER A 67 8.73 -13.53 3.84
CA SER A 67 7.66 -14.51 4.00
C SER A 67 6.32 -13.84 4.32
N LYS A 68 6.31 -12.89 5.27
CA LYS A 68 5.11 -12.10 5.60
C LYS A 68 4.59 -11.32 4.39
N ILE A 69 5.44 -10.67 3.62
CA ILE A 69 5.02 -9.92 2.42
C ILE A 69 4.47 -10.87 1.36
N PHE A 70 5.01 -12.07 1.24
CA PHE A 70 4.46 -13.08 0.34
C PHE A 70 3.05 -13.50 0.75
N GLU A 71 2.79 -13.73 2.05
CA GLU A 71 1.45 -14.01 2.57
C GLU A 71 0.50 -12.83 2.33
N GLU A 72 0.94 -11.63 2.68
CA GLU A 72 0.19 -10.39 2.48
C GLU A 72 -0.12 -10.16 1.00
N ARG A 73 0.83 -10.44 0.10
CA ARG A 73 0.61 -10.38 -1.33
C ARG A 73 -0.49 -11.34 -1.73
N ASN A 74 -0.46 -12.59 -1.31
CA ASN A 74 -1.43 -13.60 -1.75
C ASN A 74 -2.77 -13.57 -0.97
N LYS A 75 -2.94 -12.64 -0.04
CA LYS A 75 -4.13 -12.56 0.80
C LYS A 75 -5.41 -12.26 0.01
N LYS A 76 -6.45 -13.04 0.30
CA LYS A 76 -7.81 -12.86 -0.22
C LYS A 76 -8.74 -12.36 0.89
N ILE A 77 -9.44 -11.26 0.64
CA ILE A 77 -10.45 -10.72 1.54
C ILE A 77 -11.84 -11.10 1.02
N SER A 78 -12.72 -11.53 1.92
CA SER A 78 -14.10 -11.87 1.54
C SER A 78 -14.84 -10.65 1.03
N THR A 79 -15.69 -10.85 0.03
CA THR A 79 -16.52 -9.78 -0.54
C THR A 79 -17.43 -9.16 0.52
N SER A 80 -17.95 -9.95 1.47
CA SER A 80 -18.76 -9.43 2.59
C SER A 80 -17.97 -8.44 3.45
N ASN A 81 -16.74 -8.76 3.85
CA ASN A 81 -15.90 -7.86 4.63
C ASN A 81 -15.55 -6.59 3.86
N LEU A 82 -15.26 -6.70 2.56
CA LEU A 82 -15.00 -5.54 1.71
C LEU A 82 -16.22 -4.60 1.63
N ASN A 83 -17.44 -5.15 1.54
CA ASN A 83 -18.64 -4.32 1.47
C ASN A 83 -19.01 -3.70 2.82
N LEU A 84 -18.74 -4.36 3.95
CA LEU A 84 -18.82 -3.74 5.28
C LEU A 84 -17.84 -2.57 5.40
N PHE A 85 -16.60 -2.75 4.93
CA PHE A 85 -15.61 -1.67 4.84
C PHE A 85 -16.10 -0.51 3.96
N ALA A 86 -16.70 -0.79 2.80
CA ALA A 86 -17.26 0.26 1.94
C ALA A 86 -18.35 1.10 2.63
N LEU A 87 -19.21 0.47 3.44
CA LEU A 87 -20.21 1.18 4.24
C LEU A 87 -19.55 2.10 5.26
N LYS A 88 -18.51 1.63 5.96
CA LYS A 88 -17.72 2.44 6.91
C LYS A 88 -17.12 3.67 6.21
N ILE A 89 -16.47 3.48 5.07
CA ILE A 89 -15.86 4.58 4.29
C ILE A 89 -16.89 5.60 3.80
N ASN A 90 -18.05 5.15 3.31
CA ASN A 90 -19.10 6.07 2.88
C ASN A 90 -19.58 6.95 4.04
N ARG A 91 -19.80 6.36 5.23
CA ARG A 91 -20.22 7.11 6.43
C ARG A 91 -19.17 8.14 6.86
N GLU A 92 -17.89 7.79 6.81
CA GLU A 92 -16.78 8.73 7.10
C GLU A 92 -16.76 9.90 6.10
N SER A 93 -17.13 9.65 4.83
CA SER A 93 -17.07 10.62 3.74
C SER A 93 -18.30 11.52 3.62
N GLU A 94 -19.40 11.21 4.33
CA GLU A 94 -20.65 11.97 4.32
C GLU A 94 -20.61 13.25 5.17
N ALA A 95 -19.48 13.55 5.81
CA ALA A 95 -19.25 14.86 6.43
C ALA A 95 -19.42 15.99 5.38
N PRO A 96 -20.07 17.12 5.74
CA PRO A 96 -20.58 18.09 4.78
C PRO A 96 -19.45 18.73 3.95
N SER A 97 -19.24 18.20 2.74
CA SER A 97 -18.41 18.83 1.72
C SER A 97 -19.17 20.04 1.16
N LYS A 98 -18.54 21.22 1.17
CA LYS A 98 -19.04 22.44 0.51
C LYS A 98 -19.05 22.31 -1.03
N GLU A 99 -18.45 21.27 -1.60
CA GLU A 99 -18.28 21.09 -3.04
C GLU A 99 -18.83 19.73 -3.52
N GLY A 100 -20.03 19.75 -4.08
CA GLY A 100 -20.56 18.69 -4.97
C GLY A 100 -20.93 17.34 -4.33
N LYS A 101 -21.42 16.43 -5.20
CA LYS A 101 -21.81 15.06 -4.80
C LYS A 101 -20.57 14.21 -4.52
N VAL A 102 -20.41 13.76 -3.28
CA VAL A 102 -19.34 12.83 -2.87
C VAL A 102 -19.53 11.46 -3.55
N PRO A 103 -18.48 10.87 -4.17
CA PRO A 103 -18.54 9.52 -4.71
C PRO A 103 -18.84 8.49 -3.60
N GLN A 104 -19.94 7.75 -3.72
CA GLN A 104 -20.27 6.65 -2.82
C GLN A 104 -19.88 5.31 -3.44
N ILE A 105 -19.25 4.46 -2.63
CA ILE A 105 -18.95 3.08 -2.97
C ILE A 105 -20.23 2.25 -2.85
N LYS A 106 -20.73 1.71 -3.97
CA LYS A 106 -21.92 0.86 -4.00
C LYS A 106 -21.60 -0.62 -3.84
N TYR A 107 -20.42 -1.04 -4.30
CA TYR A 107 -19.95 -2.41 -4.18
C TYR A 107 -18.43 -2.46 -4.36
N ILE A 108 -17.77 -3.37 -3.66
CA ILE A 108 -16.34 -3.64 -3.81
C ILE A 108 -16.10 -5.14 -3.78
N THR A 109 -15.16 -5.60 -4.61
CA THR A 109 -14.72 -6.99 -4.60
C THR A 109 -13.25 -7.10 -5.01
N GLN A 110 -12.57 -8.12 -4.49
CA GLN A 110 -11.22 -8.47 -4.89
C GLN A 110 -11.27 -9.50 -6.03
N ILE A 111 -10.62 -9.17 -7.14
CA ILE A 111 -10.62 -9.98 -8.37
C ILE A 111 -9.29 -10.68 -8.64
N ASP A 112 -8.23 -10.30 -7.92
CA ASP A 112 -6.90 -10.89 -8.04
C ASP A 112 -6.15 -10.74 -6.72
N VAL A 113 -5.18 -11.61 -6.48
CA VAL A 113 -4.35 -11.63 -5.26
C VAL A 113 -2.90 -11.27 -5.53
N SER A 114 -2.27 -11.62 -6.66
CA SER A 114 -0.81 -11.42 -6.82
C SER A 114 -0.45 -10.55 -8.02
N PRO A 115 -0.61 -9.21 -7.96
CA PRO A 115 -0.87 -8.39 -6.77
C PRO A 115 -2.37 -8.20 -6.45
N PRO A 116 -2.72 -7.76 -5.22
CA PRO A 116 -4.11 -7.56 -4.80
C PRO A 116 -4.80 -6.54 -5.70
N LYS A 117 -5.89 -6.96 -6.33
CA LYS A 117 -6.64 -6.12 -7.27
C LYS A 117 -8.11 -6.06 -6.88
N PHE A 118 -8.59 -4.84 -6.70
CA PHE A 118 -9.96 -4.54 -6.31
C PHE A 118 -10.69 -3.86 -7.47
N ILE A 119 -11.94 -4.27 -7.69
CA ILE A 119 -12.90 -3.51 -8.48
C ILE A 119 -13.83 -2.81 -7.50
N ILE A 120 -13.98 -1.50 -7.67
CA ILE A 120 -14.85 -0.64 -6.87
C ILE A 120 -15.90 -0.02 -7.77
N PHE A 121 -17.17 -0.24 -7.44
CA PHE A 121 -18.30 0.31 -8.15
C PHE A 121 -18.77 1.57 -7.45
N LEU A 122 -18.75 2.69 -8.17
CA LEU A 122 -19.16 4.00 -7.66
C LEU A 122 -20.52 4.42 -8.22
N ASN A 123 -21.20 5.32 -7.52
CA ASN A 123 -22.44 5.97 -7.98
C ASN A 123 -22.23 7.04 -9.06
N VAL A 124 -21.02 7.60 -9.17
CA VAL A 124 -20.67 8.69 -10.10
C VAL A 124 -19.73 8.25 -11.21
N ARG A 125 -19.68 9.03 -12.31
CA ARG A 125 -18.95 8.70 -13.55
C ARG A 125 -17.46 9.11 -13.54
N ARG A 126 -16.91 9.62 -12.43
CA ARG A 126 -15.51 10.04 -12.33
C ARG A 126 -14.61 8.85 -11.97
N PHE A 127 -14.16 8.12 -12.98
CA PHE A 127 -13.41 6.86 -12.83
C PHE A 127 -11.88 7.02 -12.75
N ASP A 128 -11.34 8.22 -12.99
CA ASP A 128 -9.89 8.46 -13.07
C ASP A 128 -9.34 9.37 -11.95
N ASP A 129 -10.08 9.52 -10.84
CA ASP A 129 -9.61 10.33 -9.72
C ASP A 129 -8.46 9.63 -8.98
N LYS A 130 -7.24 10.08 -9.28
CA LYS A 130 -6.00 9.61 -8.63
C LYS A 130 -6.00 9.87 -7.12
N ARG A 131 -6.66 10.92 -6.63
CA ARG A 131 -6.74 11.25 -5.20
C ARG A 131 -7.61 10.22 -4.49
N LEU A 132 -8.81 9.97 -5.02
CA LEU A 132 -9.71 8.93 -4.50
C LEU A 132 -9.03 7.55 -4.51
N LYS A 133 -8.34 7.22 -5.60
CA LYS A 133 -7.58 5.96 -5.69
C LYS A 133 -6.54 5.82 -4.58
N ARG A 134 -5.72 6.84 -4.33
CA ARG A 134 -4.70 6.85 -3.27
C ARG A 134 -5.34 6.77 -1.89
N PHE A 135 -6.42 7.51 -1.66
CA PHE A 135 -7.19 7.47 -0.41
C PHE A 135 -7.71 6.06 -0.12
N LEU A 136 -8.35 5.41 -1.10
CA LEU A 136 -8.88 4.06 -0.92
C LEU A 136 -7.76 3.03 -0.78
N GLN A 137 -6.65 3.16 -1.50
CA GLN A 137 -5.48 2.29 -1.29
C GLN A 137 -4.94 2.40 0.14
N LYS A 138 -4.86 3.63 0.69
CA LYS A 138 -4.46 3.87 2.08
C LYS A 138 -5.45 3.24 3.06
N LYS A 139 -6.76 3.47 2.89
CA LYS A 139 -7.80 2.93 3.77
C LYS A 139 -7.89 1.39 3.73
N ILE A 140 -7.77 0.79 2.55
CA ILE A 140 -7.69 -0.68 2.42
C ILE A 140 -6.46 -1.20 3.15
N ARG A 141 -5.33 -0.48 3.08
CA ARG A 141 -4.12 -0.88 3.77
C ARG A 141 -4.24 -0.78 5.29
N GLU A 142 -4.85 0.29 5.79
CA GLU A 142 -5.11 0.49 7.22
C GLU A 142 -6.04 -0.60 7.79
N GLU A 143 -7.07 -1.00 7.04
CA GLU A 143 -8.05 -2.00 7.51
C GLU A 143 -7.56 -3.44 7.32
N PHE A 144 -6.91 -3.73 6.20
CA PHE A 144 -6.63 -5.11 5.79
C PHE A 144 -5.15 -5.45 5.61
N GLY A 145 -4.21 -4.51 5.70
CA GLY A 145 -2.78 -4.76 5.52
C GLY A 145 -2.26 -4.57 4.09
N PHE A 146 -1.58 -5.56 3.51
CA PHE A 146 -0.86 -5.54 2.25
C PHE A 146 0.49 -4.80 2.31
N GLU A 147 1.15 -4.82 3.47
CA GLU A 147 2.49 -4.27 3.64
C GLU A 147 3.47 -4.83 2.61
N GLY A 148 4.33 -3.97 2.06
CA GLY A 148 5.28 -4.31 1.01
C GLY A 148 4.67 -4.59 -0.36
N THR A 149 3.35 -4.65 -0.50
CA THR A 149 2.68 -5.06 -1.74
C THR A 149 1.88 -3.91 -2.38
N PRO A 150 2.00 -3.68 -3.69
CA PRO A 150 1.19 -2.70 -4.39
C PRO A 150 -0.28 -3.13 -4.50
N ILE A 151 -1.20 -2.29 -4.05
CA ILE A 151 -2.65 -2.50 -4.19
C ILE A 151 -3.14 -1.89 -5.51
N ARG A 152 -3.86 -2.66 -6.32
CA ARG A 152 -4.47 -2.19 -7.57
C ARG A 152 -5.96 -1.93 -7.37
N ILE A 153 -6.43 -0.77 -7.80
CA ILE A 153 -7.85 -0.41 -7.80
C ILE A 153 -8.28 -0.07 -9.23
N LEU A 154 -9.39 -0.64 -9.66
CA LEU A 154 -10.13 -0.28 -10.85
C LEU A 154 -11.52 0.21 -10.45
N PHE A 155 -11.91 1.37 -10.97
CA PHE A 155 -13.26 1.87 -10.79
C PHE A 155 -14.16 1.42 -11.94
N ARG A 156 -15.40 1.05 -11.63
CA ARG A 156 -16.44 0.73 -12.62
C ARG A 156 -17.75 1.43 -12.28
N LYS A 157 -18.58 1.66 -13.30
CA LYS A 157 -19.98 2.02 -13.10
C LYS A 157 -20.73 0.76 -12.66
N LYS A 158 -21.59 0.85 -11.66
CA LYS A 158 -22.62 -0.17 -11.48
C LYS A 158 -23.62 0.02 -12.63
N THR A 159 -23.69 -0.97 -13.52
CA THR A 159 -24.68 -1.00 -14.60
C THR A 159 -26.08 -1.00 -14.00
#